data_AF-A0A956FVL7-F1
#
_entry.id   AF-A0A956FVL7-F1
#
_cell.length_a   1.000
_cell.length_b   1.000
_cell.length_c   1.000
_cell.angle_alpha   90.00
_cell.angle_beta   90.00
_cell.angle_gamma   90.00
#
_symmetry.space_group_name_H-M   'P 1'
#
loop_
_entity.id
_entity.type
_entity.pdbx_description
1 polymer ?
#
loop_
_entity_poly.entity_id
_entity_poly.type
_entity_poly.pdbx_seq_one_letter_code
_entity_poly.pdbx_strand_id
1 'polypeptide(L)'
;MFELLVATGQTLGGLAFGVALALASIASTRFNSRRLRPEAAAARRLEVVAWAIYLVVAALIYVGFALREAGDGWMSVEVLGVLGYAGLAWLGLRRPRILALGWLLHAGWDMVIHAGVADDFVPLWYRWACLSFDVAAAAYVARLADARE
;
A
#
# COMPACT_ATOMS: atom_id res chain seq x y z
N MET A 1 -0.06 -20.93 -24.67
CA MET A 1 -1.50 -20.76 -24.38
C MET A 1 -1.81 -20.99 -22.90
N PHE A 2 -1.39 -22.11 -22.31
CA PHE A 2 -1.55 -22.36 -20.86
C PHE A 2 -0.86 -21.31 -19.97
N GLU A 3 0.43 -21.04 -20.17
CA GLU A 3 1.18 -19.99 -19.43
C GLU A 3 0.51 -18.62 -19.49
N LEU A 4 0.01 -18.24 -20.67
CA LEU A 4 -0.69 -16.97 -20.85
C LEU A 4 -1.99 -16.91 -20.04
N LEU A 5 -2.74 -18.02 -19.96
CA LEU A 5 -3.95 -18.11 -19.14
C LEU A 5 -3.64 -17.99 -17.65
N VAL A 6 -2.55 -18.64 -17.18
CA VAL A 6 -2.10 -18.56 -15.78
C VAL A 6 -1.69 -17.13 -15.43
N ALA A 7 -0.84 -16.50 -16.24
CA ALA A 7 -0.38 -15.13 -16.02
C ALA A 7 -1.55 -14.13 -16.05
N THR A 8 -2.50 -14.30 -16.97
CA THR A 8 -3.72 -13.47 -17.05
C THR A 8 -4.58 -13.66 -15.80
N GLY A 9 -4.74 -14.90 -15.33
CA GLY A 9 -5.47 -15.22 -14.11
C GLY A 9 -4.84 -14.59 -12.87
N GLN A 10 -3.51 -14.64 -12.73
CA GLN A 10 -2.78 -14.00 -11.64
C GLN A 10 -2.90 -12.47 -11.68
N THR A 11 -2.89 -11.88 -12.88
CA THR A 11 -3.03 -10.44 -13.06
C THR A 11 -4.43 -9.96 -12.66
N LEU A 12 -5.48 -10.56 -13.25
CA LEU A 12 -6.86 -10.19 -12.95
C LEU A 12 -7.25 -10.51 -11.51
N GLY A 13 -6.82 -11.68 -11.02
CA GLY A 13 -7.03 -12.10 -9.64
C GLY A 13 -6.34 -11.17 -8.64
N GLY A 14 -5.09 -10.80 -8.90
CA GLY A 14 -4.35 -9.83 -8.10
C GLY A 14 -5.03 -8.47 -8.06
N LEU A 15 -5.35 -7.89 -9.22
CA LEU A 15 -6.05 -6.61 -9.30
C LEU A 15 -7.38 -6.63 -8.53
N ALA A 16 -8.20 -7.65 -8.73
CA ALA A 16 -9.49 -7.79 -8.05
C ALA A 16 -9.32 -7.95 -6.54
N PHE A 17 -8.35 -8.75 -6.10
CA PHE A 17 -8.03 -8.95 -4.70
C PHE A 17 -7.60 -7.64 -4.02
N GLY A 18 -6.69 -6.88 -4.64
CA GLY A 18 -6.22 -5.60 -4.11
C GLY A 18 -7.35 -4.57 -3.98
N VAL A 19 -8.24 -4.46 -4.97
CA VAL A 19 -9.43 -3.59 -4.87
C VAL A 19 -10.34 -4.05 -3.73
N ALA A 20 -10.65 -5.34 -3.64
CA ALA A 20 -11.50 -5.87 -2.59
C ALA A 20 -10.92 -5.61 -1.19
N LEU A 21 -9.61 -5.83 -1.02
CA LEU A 21 -8.90 -5.60 0.23
C LEU A 21 -8.87 -4.11 0.58
N ALA A 22 -8.67 -3.22 -0.39
CA ALA A 22 -8.70 -1.77 -0.17
C ALA A 22 -10.09 -1.31 0.28
N LEU A 23 -11.15 -1.78 -0.38
CA LEU A 23 -12.53 -1.46 0.00
C LEU A 23 -12.86 -1.96 1.41
N ALA A 24 -12.45 -3.19 1.74
CA ALA A 24 -12.61 -3.75 3.09
C ALA A 24 -11.84 -2.92 4.13
N SER A 25 -10.61 -2.51 3.82
CA SER A 25 -9.76 -1.69 4.68
C SER A 25 -10.35 -0.30 4.91
N ILE A 26 -10.89 0.33 3.86
CA ILE A 26 -11.63 1.60 3.94
C ILE A 26 -12.85 1.45 4.85
N ALA A 27 -13.68 0.44 4.61
CA ALA A 27 -14.91 0.21 5.38
C ALA A 27 -14.60 -0.04 6.86
N SER A 28 -13.63 -0.92 7.14
CA SER A 28 -13.17 -1.24 8.50
C SER A 28 -12.58 -0.02 9.20
N THR A 29 -11.68 0.72 8.54
CA THR A 29 -11.02 1.90 9.13
C THR A 29 -12.04 2.98 9.45
N ARG A 30 -12.99 3.23 8.53
CA ARG A 30 -14.05 4.22 8.72
C ARG A 30 -15.03 3.82 9.82
N PHE A 31 -15.42 2.54 9.87
CA PHE A 31 -16.27 2.01 10.92
C PHE A 31 -15.61 2.15 12.30
N ASN A 32 -14.38 1.66 12.45
CA ASN A 32 -13.63 1.70 13.70
C ASN A 32 -13.34 3.13 14.15
N SER A 33 -12.95 4.02 13.23
CA SER A 33 -12.64 5.41 13.57
C SER A 33 -13.87 6.16 14.08
N ARG A 34 -15.03 5.97 13.45
CA ARG A 34 -16.31 6.57 13.88
C ARG A 34 -16.80 5.99 15.20
N ARG A 35 -16.59 4.68 15.43
CA ARG A 35 -16.95 4.02 16.68
C ARG A 35 -16.10 4.52 17.84
N LEU A 36 -14.80 4.69 17.65
CA LEU A 36 -13.86 5.14 18.69
C LEU A 36 -13.92 6.65 18.93
N ARG A 37 -14.18 7.43 17.89
CA ARG A 37 -14.28 8.89 17.94
C ARG A 37 -15.50 9.34 17.13
N PRO A 38 -16.66 9.54 17.78
CA PRO A 38 -17.89 9.95 17.07
C PRO A 38 -17.78 11.33 16.41
N GLU A 39 -16.95 12.21 16.97
CA GLU A 39 -16.66 13.52 16.37
C GLU A 39 -15.96 13.36 15.02
N ALA A 40 -16.55 13.94 13.96
CA ALA A 40 -16.10 13.75 12.59
C ALA A 40 -14.63 14.14 12.36
N ALA A 41 -14.15 15.22 12.99
CA ALA A 41 -12.77 15.67 12.86
C ALA A 41 -11.78 14.69 13.52
N ALA A 42 -12.12 14.17 14.71
CA ALA A 42 -11.32 13.20 15.42
C ALA A 42 -11.32 11.82 14.74
N ALA A 43 -12.48 11.35 14.24
CA ALA A 43 -12.59 10.14 13.43
C ALA A 43 -11.63 10.21 12.24
N ARG A 44 -11.69 11.30 11.47
CA ARG A 44 -10.84 11.48 10.30
C ARG A 44 -9.36 11.45 10.64
N ARG A 45 -8.95 12.06 11.76
CA ARG A 45 -7.56 12.03 12.19
C ARG A 45 -7.10 10.60 12.48
N LEU A 46 -7.96 9.76 13.06
CA LEU A 46 -7.67 8.34 13.24
C LEU A 46 -7.57 7.60 11.90
N GLU A 47 -8.42 7.92 10.93
CA GLU A 47 -8.31 7.34 9.59
C GLU A 47 -6.95 7.67 8.95
N VAL A 48 -6.51 8.93 9.00
CA VAL A 48 -5.18 9.34 8.48
C VAL A 48 -4.05 8.60 9.19
N VAL A 49 -4.13 8.43 10.51
CA VAL A 49 -3.14 7.67 11.29
C VAL A 49 -3.12 6.20 10.86
N ALA A 50 -4.29 5.58 10.68
CA ALA A 50 -4.39 4.20 10.23
C ALA A 50 -3.75 4.01 8.85
N TRP A 51 -4.06 4.89 7.89
CA TRP A 51 -3.47 4.85 6.54
C TRP A 51 -1.97 5.11 6.52
N ALA A 52 -1.44 5.92 7.46
CA ALA A 52 -0.01 6.10 7.63
C ALA A 52 0.67 4.82 8.16
N ILE A 53 0.04 4.13 9.11
CA ILE A 53 0.52 2.83 9.61
C ILE A 53 0.49 1.78 8.50
N TYR A 54 -0.61 1.71 7.74
CA TYR A 54 -0.75 0.76 6.64
C TYR A 54 0.33 0.95 5.56
N LEU A 55 0.73 2.19 5.25
CA LEU A 55 1.82 2.46 4.30
C LEU A 55 3.17 1.88 4.79
N VAL A 56 3.46 2.03 6.09
CA VAL A 56 4.68 1.45 6.69
C VAL A 56 4.61 -0.07 6.71
N VAL A 57 3.44 -0.64 7.02
CA VAL A 57 3.22 -2.08 6.98
C VAL A 57 3.41 -2.63 5.55
N ALA A 58 2.90 -1.94 4.53
CA ALA A 58 3.09 -2.32 3.13
C ALA A 58 4.58 -2.42 2.77
N ALA A 59 5.38 -1.40 3.12
CA ALA A 59 6.83 -1.42 2.90
C ALA A 59 7.54 -2.55 3.67
N LEU A 60 7.09 -2.87 4.89
CA LEU A 60 7.65 -3.96 5.69
C LEU A 60 7.39 -5.35 5.10
N ILE A 61 6.34 -5.53 4.29
CA ILE A 61 6.08 -6.82 3.62
C ILE A 61 7.24 -7.17 2.67
N TYR A 62 7.83 -6.19 1.99
CA TYR A 62 8.98 -6.40 1.11
C TYR A 62 10.25 -6.78 1.86
N VAL A 63 10.47 -6.25 3.07
CA VAL A 63 11.52 -6.76 3.96
C VAL A 63 11.28 -8.23 4.28
N GLY A 64 10.02 -8.65 4.47
CA GLY A 64 9.65 -10.06 4.63
C GLY A 64 10.02 -10.91 3.42
N PHE A 65 9.79 -10.42 2.19
CA PHE A 65 10.24 -11.11 0.97
C PHE A 65 11.77 -11.17 0.90
N ALA A 66 12.48 -10.09 1.23
CA ALA A 66 13.93 -10.05 1.27
C ALA A 66 14.54 -11.01 2.31
N LEU A 67 13.88 -11.21 3.45
CA LEU A 67 14.30 -12.21 4.45
C LEU A 67 14.15 -13.65 3.95
N ARG A 68 13.12 -13.92 3.14
CA ARG A 68 12.87 -15.25 2.58
C ARG A 68 13.93 -15.63 1.55
N GLU A 69 14.35 -14.69 0.71
CA GLU A 69 15.35 -14.91 -0.36
C GLU A 69 16.79 -14.60 0.08
N ALA A 70 17.18 -15.06 1.27
CA ALA A 70 18.46 -14.77 1.94
C ALA A 70 19.73 -15.00 1.06
N GLY A 71 20.06 -14.05 0.18
CA GLY A 71 21.19 -14.13 -0.75
C GLY A 71 21.37 -12.95 -1.71
N ASP A 72 20.29 -12.28 -2.11
CA ASP A 72 20.32 -11.40 -3.31
C ASP A 72 20.61 -9.91 -3.06
N GLY A 73 20.94 -9.51 -1.83
CA GLY A 73 21.30 -8.12 -1.51
C GLY A 73 20.14 -7.12 -1.45
N TRP A 74 18.89 -7.55 -1.64
CA TRP A 74 17.68 -6.72 -1.59
C TRP A 74 17.39 -6.09 -0.23
N MET A 75 17.94 -6.64 0.85
CA MET A 75 17.69 -6.14 2.21
C MET A 75 17.93 -4.64 2.36
N SER A 76 19.02 -4.12 1.79
CA SER A 76 19.34 -2.68 1.87
C SER A 76 18.35 -1.82 1.10
N VAL A 77 17.88 -2.31 -0.05
CA VAL A 77 16.86 -1.65 -0.89
C VAL A 77 15.53 -1.58 -0.14
N GLU A 78 15.08 -2.68 0.46
CA GLU A 78 13.80 -2.70 1.19
C GLU A 78 13.85 -1.90 2.48
N VAL A 79 14.96 -1.93 3.22
CA VAL A 79 15.14 -1.06 4.40
C VAL A 79 15.12 0.41 3.99
N LEU A 80 15.75 0.78 2.86
CA LEU A 80 15.68 2.14 2.34
C LEU A 80 14.24 2.53 1.95
N GLY A 81 13.50 1.61 1.34
CA GLY A 81 12.07 1.75 1.08
C GLY A 81 11.29 2.04 2.35
N VAL A 82 11.44 1.21 3.40
CA VAL A 82 10.79 1.40 4.71
C VAL A 82 11.10 2.77 5.30
N LEU A 83 12.35 3.22 5.27
CA LEU A 83 12.73 4.54 5.78
C LEU A 83 12.06 5.67 4.99
N GLY A 84 12.05 5.56 3.65
CA GLY A 84 11.40 6.52 2.77
C GLY A 84 9.89 6.61 3.02
N TYR A 85 9.20 5.46 3.06
CA TYR A 85 7.76 5.40 3.29
C TYR A 85 7.37 5.77 4.72
N ALA A 86 8.18 5.46 5.73
CA ALA A 86 7.99 5.95 7.09
C ALA A 86 8.11 7.49 7.16
N GLY A 87 9.05 8.08 6.41
CA GLY A 87 9.17 9.53 6.29
C GLY A 87 7.92 10.17 5.66
N LEU A 88 7.43 9.60 4.55
CA LEU A 88 6.20 10.06 3.89
C LEU A 88 4.97 9.88 4.77
N ALA A 89 4.87 8.75 5.49
CA ALA A 89 3.81 8.47 6.44
C ALA A 89 3.79 9.51 7.58
N TRP A 90 4.96 9.77 8.18
CA TRP A 90 5.11 10.74 9.27
C TRP A 90 4.74 12.17 8.84
N LEU A 91 5.23 12.61 7.68
CA LEU A 91 4.89 13.92 7.13
C LEU A 91 3.39 13.99 6.74
N GLY A 92 2.87 12.88 6.23
CA GLY A 92 1.47 12.65 5.88
C GLY A 92 0.49 12.86 7.03
N LEU A 93 0.89 12.58 8.28
CA LEU A 93 0.07 12.82 9.48
C LEU A 93 -0.34 14.29 9.62
N ARG A 94 0.51 15.22 9.16
CA ARG A 94 0.22 16.67 9.15
C ARG A 94 -0.35 17.13 7.82
N ARG A 95 0.05 16.50 6.71
CA ARG A 95 -0.29 16.88 5.34
C ARG A 95 -0.84 15.66 4.58
N PRO A 96 -2.14 15.34 4.67
CA PRO A 96 -2.67 14.09 4.12
C PRO A 96 -2.47 13.92 2.61
N ARG A 97 -2.31 15.00 1.83
CA ARG A 97 -1.92 14.91 0.41
C ARG A 97 -0.54 14.26 0.20
N ILE A 98 0.39 14.45 1.13
CA ILE A 98 1.70 13.78 1.10
C ILE A 98 1.54 12.29 1.39
N LEU A 99 0.61 11.90 2.28
CA LEU A 99 0.30 10.49 2.51
C LEU A 99 -0.30 9.83 1.26
N ALA A 100 -1.22 10.52 0.58
CA ALA A 100 -1.78 10.04 -0.69
C ALA A 100 -0.70 9.86 -1.77
N LEU A 101 0.24 10.82 -1.88
CA LEU A 101 1.40 10.69 -2.75
C LEU A 101 2.29 9.50 -2.34
N GLY A 102 2.48 9.26 -1.04
CA GLY A 102 3.24 8.12 -0.55
C GLY A 102 2.68 6.77 -0.99
N TRP A 103 1.35 6.63 -0.98
CA TRP A 103 0.69 5.45 -1.54
C TRP A 103 0.92 5.29 -3.06
N LEU A 104 0.84 6.39 -3.84
CA LEU A 104 1.15 6.31 -5.27
C LEU A 104 2.62 5.98 -5.56
N LEU A 105 3.54 6.51 -4.75
CA LEU A 105 4.96 6.19 -4.87
C LEU A 105 5.22 4.73 -4.51
N HIS A 106 4.52 4.18 -3.52
CA HIS A 106 4.57 2.76 -3.18
C HIS A 106 4.12 1.88 -4.36
N ALA A 107 2.99 2.20 -5.00
CA ALA A 107 2.57 1.54 -6.22
C ALA A 107 3.64 1.59 -7.32
N GLY A 108 4.30 2.75 -7.46
CA GLY A 108 5.41 2.94 -8.41
C GLY A 108 6.62 2.09 -8.07
N TRP A 109 7.00 1.99 -6.80
CA TRP A 109 8.12 1.15 -6.33
C TRP A 109 7.88 -0.32 -6.68
N ASP A 110 6.68 -0.81 -6.43
CA ASP A 110 6.28 -2.18 -6.72
C ASP A 110 6.32 -2.49 -8.22
N MET A 111 5.97 -1.52 -9.05
CA MET A 111 5.94 -1.71 -10.50
C MET A 111 7.27 -1.43 -11.20
N VAL A 112 8.16 -0.63 -10.60
CA VAL A 112 9.41 -0.16 -11.24
C VAL A 112 10.65 -0.82 -10.63
N ILE A 113 10.78 -0.83 -9.31
CA ILE A 113 11.95 -1.40 -8.64
C ILE A 113 11.91 -2.93 -8.73
N HIS A 114 10.72 -3.51 -8.63
CA HIS A 114 10.50 -4.94 -8.82
C HIS A 114 10.19 -5.30 -10.28
N ALA A 115 10.39 -4.37 -11.22
CA ALA A 115 10.28 -4.66 -12.65
C ALA A 115 11.44 -5.56 -13.09
N GLY A 116 11.14 -6.81 -13.43
CA GLY A 116 12.14 -7.75 -13.92
C GLY A 116 12.88 -8.54 -12.84
N VAL A 117 12.49 -8.41 -11.58
CA VAL A 117 12.89 -9.38 -10.55
C VAL A 117 12.18 -10.71 -10.84
N ALA A 118 12.88 -11.83 -10.62
CA ALA A 118 12.30 -13.15 -10.77
C ALA A 118 11.01 -13.27 -9.94
N ASP A 119 10.01 -13.96 -10.47
CA ASP A 119 8.72 -14.19 -9.79
C ASP A 119 8.89 -14.92 -8.44
N ASP A 120 10.06 -15.55 -8.23
CA ASP A 120 10.45 -16.19 -6.99
C ASP A 120 10.61 -15.19 -5.84
N PHE A 121 10.96 -13.92 -6.10
CA PHE A 121 11.10 -12.90 -5.06
C PHE A 121 9.74 -12.37 -4.59
N VAL A 122 8.96 -11.82 -5.53
CA VAL A 122 7.61 -11.29 -5.28
C VAL A 122 6.63 -11.94 -6.27
N PRO A 123 5.64 -12.71 -5.77
CA PRO A 123 4.67 -13.36 -6.64
C PRO A 123 3.94 -12.37 -7.56
N LEU A 124 3.76 -12.75 -8.82
CA LEU A 124 3.12 -11.89 -9.83
C LEU A 124 1.74 -11.36 -9.38
N TRP A 125 0.89 -12.21 -8.81
CA TRP A 125 -0.43 -11.80 -8.33
C TRP A 125 -0.35 -10.74 -7.22
N TYR A 126 0.70 -10.79 -6.39
CA TYR A 126 0.89 -9.86 -5.28
C TYR A 126 1.24 -8.47 -5.80
N ARG A 127 2.10 -8.36 -6.82
CA ARG A 127 2.43 -7.08 -7.47
C ARG A 127 1.18 -6.35 -7.98
N TRP A 128 0.30 -7.08 -8.64
CA TRP A 128 -0.97 -6.53 -9.15
C TRP A 128 -1.97 -6.21 -8.04
N ALA A 129 -2.00 -7.00 -6.97
CA ALA A 129 -2.80 -6.68 -5.79
C ALA A 129 -2.31 -5.42 -5.08
N CYS A 130 -1.01 -5.24 -4.91
CA CYS A 130 -0.47 -4.05 -4.27
C CYS A 130 -0.73 -2.80 -5.12
N LEU A 131 -0.52 -2.89 -6.45
CA LEU A 131 -0.84 -1.79 -7.36
C LEU A 131 -2.28 -1.29 -7.20
N SER A 132 -3.27 -2.19 -7.28
CA SER A 132 -4.67 -1.76 -7.20
C SER A 132 -5.07 -1.31 -5.80
N PHE A 133 -4.50 -1.93 -4.75
CA PHE A 133 -4.69 -1.51 -3.37
C PHE A 133 -4.16 -0.09 -3.14
N ASP A 134 -2.93 0.17 -3.55
CA ASP A 134 -2.22 1.43 -3.32
C ASP A 134 -2.87 2.59 -4.06
N VAL A 135 -3.31 2.37 -5.31
CA VAL A 135 -4.05 3.38 -6.08
C VAL A 135 -5.39 3.71 -5.40
N ALA A 136 -6.12 2.69 -4.91
CA ALA A 136 -7.36 2.90 -4.18
C ALA A 136 -7.12 3.63 -2.83
N ALA A 137 -6.07 3.25 -2.11
CA ALA A 137 -5.64 3.89 -0.86
C ALA A 137 -5.29 5.37 -1.10
N ALA A 138 -4.48 5.66 -2.11
CA ALA A 138 -4.11 7.02 -2.50
C ALA A 138 -5.34 7.88 -2.82
N ALA A 139 -6.26 7.37 -3.64
CA ALA A 139 -7.49 8.07 -3.98
C ALA A 139 -8.37 8.33 -2.75
N TYR A 140 -8.45 7.38 -1.83
CA TYR A 140 -9.20 7.55 -0.57
C TYR A 140 -8.57 8.62 0.32
N VAL A 141 -7.26 8.54 0.55
CA VAL A 141 -6.53 9.49 1.40
C VAL A 141 -6.56 10.90 0.81
N ALA A 142 -6.48 11.04 -0.51
CA ALA A 142 -6.64 12.33 -1.19
C ALA A 142 -8.00 12.98 -0.88
N ARG A 143 -9.09 12.20 -0.94
CA ARG A 143 -10.44 12.69 -0.57
C ARG A 143 -10.53 13.10 0.90
N LEU A 144 -9.85 12.41 1.81
CA LEU A 144 -9.77 12.82 3.22
C LEU A 144 -9.04 14.16 3.40
N ALA A 145 -8.05 14.42 2.54
CA ALA A 145 -7.26 15.64 2.54
C ALA A 145 -8.08 16.85 2.09
N ASP A 146 -8.84 16.72 1.00
CA ASP A 146 -9.58 17.83 0.40
C ASP A 146 -10.70 18.33 1.31
N ALA A 147 -11.33 17.45 2.08
CA ALA A 147 -12.37 17.87 3.01
C ALA A 147 -11.81 18.56 4.30
N ARG A 148 -10.51 18.86 4.39
CA ARG A 148 -9.90 19.66 5.48
C ARG A 148 -9.69 21.13 5.10
N GLU A 149 -9.76 21.46 3.82
CA GLU A 149 -9.72 22.83 3.30
C GLU A 149 -11.14 23.38 3.15
#